data_AF-A0A4Y2X069-F1
#
_entry.id   AF-A0A4Y2X069-F1
#
_cell.length_a   1.000
_cell.length_b   1.000
_cell.length_c   1.000
_cell.angle_alpha   90.00
_cell.angle_beta   90.00
_cell.angle_gamma   90.00
#
_symmetry.space_group_name_H-M   'P 1'
#
loop_
_entity.id
_entity.type
_entity.pdbx_description
1 polymer ?
#
loop_
_entity_poly.entity_id
_entity_poly.type
_entity_poly.pdbx_seq_one_letter_code
_entity_poly.pdbx_strand_id
1 'polypeptide(L)'
;MDESTGVSGFAILMVIVRHPYLDSFHEDLLLCKPLPTTTTGTEIFKLLGEFFEKNSILWDNSVDVCKDGAKAMTGKMSGAIAKIRGKAKGCSSVHYILHQHVLTMKKIPPFIKEVLAETVKIINFIKSQPKNK
;
A
#
# COMPACT_ATOMS: atom_id res chain seq x y z
N MET A 1 0.04 -1.26 5.28
CA MET A 1 -0.87 -0.33 4.58
C MET A 1 -0.42 1.07 4.90
N ASP A 2 -0.05 1.80 3.87
CA ASP A 2 0.49 3.15 3.95
C ASP A 2 -0.33 4.08 3.05
N GLU A 3 -0.64 5.26 3.57
CA GLU A 3 -1.29 6.33 2.83
C GLU A 3 -0.26 7.45 2.69
N SER A 4 0.11 7.78 1.46
CA SER A 4 1.06 8.85 1.18
C SER A 4 0.47 9.84 0.20
N THR A 5 0.84 11.12 0.32
CA THR A 5 0.43 12.15 -0.63
C THR A 5 1.46 12.24 -1.75
N GLY A 6 1.06 11.90 -2.98
CA GLY A 6 1.92 12.00 -4.16
C GLY A 6 2.20 13.45 -4.58
N VAL A 7 3.16 13.64 -5.48
CA VAL A 7 3.60 14.97 -5.98
C VAL A 7 2.48 15.74 -6.70
N SER A 8 1.41 15.06 -7.12
CA SER A 8 0.22 15.62 -7.74
C SER A 8 -0.87 16.05 -6.75
N GLY A 9 -0.65 15.89 -5.44
CA GLY A 9 -1.62 16.21 -4.38
C GLY A 9 -2.68 15.13 -4.14
N PHE A 10 -2.67 14.05 -4.93
CA PHE A 10 -3.55 12.90 -4.71
C PHE A 10 -2.95 11.98 -3.64
N ALA A 11 -3.80 11.54 -2.71
CA ALA A 11 -3.43 10.47 -1.79
C ALA A 11 -3.33 9.15 -2.55
N ILE A 12 -2.31 8.35 -2.24
CA ILE A 12 -2.06 7.04 -2.83
C ILE A 12 -2.16 6.02 -1.69
N LEU A 13 -2.97 4.99 -1.90
CA LEU A 13 -3.00 3.83 -1.04
C LEU A 13 -2.00 2.80 -1.55
N MET A 14 -1.04 2.45 -0.70
CA MET A 14 -0.10 1.37 -0.94
C MET A 14 -0.34 0.23 0.05
N VAL A 15 -0.53 -0.98 -0.47
CA VAL A 15 -0.70 -2.19 0.34
C VAL A 15 0.35 -3.20 -0.07
N ILE A 16 1.20 -3.54 0.90
CA ILE A 16 2.16 -4.62 0.81
C ILE A 16 1.56 -5.80 1.58
N VAL A 17 1.59 -6.99 0.97
CA VAL A 17 1.21 -8.25 1.60
C VAL A 17 2.47 -8.99 2.00
N ARG A 18 2.45 -9.60 3.19
CA ARG A 18 3.49 -10.52 3.64
C ARG A 18 2.90 -11.90 3.74
N HIS A 19 3.46 -12.87 3.03
CA HIS A 19 2.99 -14.25 3.03
C HIS A 19 4.14 -15.23 3.23
N PRO A 20 3.88 -16.40 3.84
CA PRO A 20 4.86 -17.47 3.86
C PRO A 20 5.11 -17.95 2.43
N TYR A 21 6.37 -18.17 2.10
CA TYR A 21 6.80 -18.79 0.85
C TYR A 21 8.01 -19.66 1.14
N LEU A 22 7.84 -20.97 0.98
CA LEU A 22 8.82 -21.97 1.39
C LEU A 22 9.20 -21.77 2.86
N ASP A 23 10.50 -21.65 3.15
CA ASP A 23 11.05 -21.50 4.50
C ASP A 23 11.21 -20.04 4.94
N SER A 24 10.57 -19.09 4.24
CA SER A 24 10.72 -17.66 4.53
C SER A 24 9.41 -16.88 4.37
N PHE A 25 9.44 -15.59 4.71
CA PHE A 25 8.35 -14.66 4.44
C PHE A 25 8.73 -13.74 3.30
N HIS A 26 7.85 -13.65 2.31
CA HIS A 26 7.99 -12.74 1.19
C HIS A 26 7.06 -11.55 1.37
N GLU A 27 7.50 -10.38 0.91
CA GLU A 27 6.73 -9.16 0.87
C GLU A 27 6.52 -8.74 -0.58
N ASP A 28 5.28 -8.60 -0.99
CA ASP A 28 4.91 -8.22 -2.36
C ASP A 28 3.95 -7.03 -2.37
N LEU A 29 4.06 -6.20 -3.40
CA LEU A 29 3.14 -5.09 -3.62
C LEU A 29 1.79 -5.63 -4.11
N LEU A 30 0.80 -5.63 -3.22
CA LEU A 30 -0.55 -6.08 -3.53
C LEU A 30 -1.30 -5.04 -4.37
N LEU A 31 -1.27 -3.78 -3.95
CA LEU A 31 -1.89 -2.68 -4.69
C LEU A 31 -1.18 -1.34 -4.43
N CYS A 32 -1.14 -0.52 -5.47
CA CYS A 32 -0.75 0.89 -5.40
C CYS A 32 -1.70 1.68 -6.29
N LYS A 33 -2.64 2.42 -5.69
CA LYS A 33 -3.68 3.15 -6.42
C LYS A 33 -3.96 4.52 -5.82
N PRO A 34 -4.26 5.53 -6.64
CA PRO A 34 -4.73 6.81 -6.12
C PRO A 34 -6.10 6.63 -5.44
N LEU A 35 -6.29 7.35 -4.34
CA LEU A 35 -7.58 7.50 -3.68
C LEU A 35 -8.34 8.65 -4.35
N PRO A 36 -9.59 8.43 -4.81
CA PRO A 36 -10.26 9.35 -5.72
C PRO A 36 -10.74 10.66 -5.08
N THR A 37 -11.03 10.71 -3.77
CA THR A 37 -11.71 11.88 -3.19
C THR A 37 -11.30 12.20 -1.75
N THR A 38 -11.45 11.27 -0.80
CA THR A 38 -11.16 11.53 0.61
C THR A 38 -10.47 10.37 1.28
N THR A 39 -9.39 10.65 2.01
CA THR A 39 -8.67 9.65 2.81
C THR A 39 -9.46 9.29 4.05
N THR A 40 -10.55 8.55 3.83
CA THR A 40 -11.40 7.96 4.86
C THR A 40 -11.20 6.46 4.89
N GLY A 41 -11.36 5.86 6.07
CA GLY A 41 -11.28 4.41 6.21
C GLY A 41 -12.29 3.64 5.36
N THR A 42 -13.44 4.26 5.03
CA THR A 42 -14.45 3.67 4.15
C THR A 42 -13.97 3.58 2.70
N GLU A 43 -13.39 4.64 2.14
CA GLU A 43 -12.86 4.62 0.77
C GLU A 43 -11.72 3.61 0.63
N ILE A 44 -10.81 3.59 1.61
CA ILE A 44 -9.71 2.62 1.68
C ILE A 44 -10.23 1.18 1.71
N PHE A 45 -11.22 0.89 2.58
CA PHE A 45 -11.83 -0.44 2.67
C PHE A 45 -12.54 -0.85 1.38
N LYS A 46 -13.27 0.08 0.74
CA LYS A 46 -13.97 -0.18 -0.52
C LYS A 46 -13.00 -0.54 -1.64
N LEU A 47 -11.94 0.25 -1.82
CA LEU A 47 -10.92 0.02 -2.85
C LEU A 47 -10.21 -1.33 -2.66
N LEU A 48 -9.93 -1.71 -1.41
CA LEU A 48 -9.40 -3.04 -1.08
C LEU A 48 -10.40 -4.15 -1.39
N GLY A 49 -11.67 -3.97 -1.05
CA GLY A 49 -12.71 -4.95 -1.34
C GLY A 49 -12.93 -5.20 -2.82
N GLU A 50 -12.98 -4.14 -3.62
CA GLU A 50 -13.04 -4.24 -5.09
C GLU A 50 -11.81 -4.98 -5.64
N PHE A 51 -10.63 -4.73 -5.08
CA PHE A 51 -9.41 -5.44 -5.47
C PHE A 51 -9.47 -6.92 -5.09
N PHE A 52 -9.92 -7.25 -3.88
CA PHE A 52 -10.02 -8.62 -3.40
C PHE A 52 -11.03 -9.42 -4.22
N GLU A 53 -12.21 -8.85 -4.46
CA GLU A 53 -13.25 -9.45 -5.29
C GLU A 53 -12.76 -9.68 -6.72
N LYS A 54 -12.16 -8.66 -7.35
CA LYS A 54 -11.62 -8.76 -8.70
C LYS A 54 -10.56 -9.85 -8.85
N ASN A 55 -9.74 -10.08 -7.82
CA ASN A 55 -8.66 -11.06 -7.84
C ASN A 55 -9.01 -12.37 -7.11
N SER A 56 -10.28 -12.58 -6.72
CA SER A 56 -10.74 -13.75 -5.97
C SER A 56 -9.94 -14.03 -4.67
N ILE A 57 -9.49 -12.96 -4.00
CA ILE A 57 -8.76 -13.03 -2.73
C ILE A 57 -9.78 -13.08 -1.59
N LEU A 58 -9.69 -14.14 -0.77
CA LEU A 58 -10.52 -14.26 0.43
C LEU A 58 -10.03 -13.34 1.54
N TRP A 59 -10.96 -12.65 2.18
CA TRP A 59 -10.67 -11.80 3.33
C TRP A 59 -10.08 -12.58 4.51
N ASP A 60 -10.49 -13.84 4.69
CA ASP A 60 -10.03 -14.71 5.76
C ASP A 60 -8.53 -15.05 5.66
N ASN A 61 -7.90 -14.85 4.50
CA ASN A 61 -6.45 -14.97 4.35
C ASN A 61 -5.70 -13.79 4.98
N SER A 62 -6.40 -12.73 5.41
CA SER A 62 -5.80 -11.57 6.05
C SER A 62 -5.62 -11.81 7.55
N VAL A 63 -4.44 -12.28 7.95
CA VAL A 63 -4.13 -12.61 9.35
C VAL A 63 -3.78 -11.35 10.16
N ASP A 64 -3.03 -10.43 9.57
CA ASP A 64 -2.61 -9.19 10.24
C ASP A 64 -2.67 -8.00 9.29
N VAL A 65 -3.15 -6.86 9.80
CA VAL A 65 -3.06 -5.59 9.08
C VAL A 65 -2.24 -4.58 9.86
N CYS A 66 -1.22 -4.07 9.20
CA CYS A 66 -0.25 -3.15 9.78
C CYS A 66 -0.40 -1.75 9.15
N LYS A 67 -0.38 -0.69 9.97
CA LYS A 67 -0.79 0.69 9.59
C LYS A 67 0.16 1.78 10.11
N ASP A 68 0.24 2.90 9.41
CA ASP A 68 1.09 4.06 9.79
C ASP A 68 0.57 4.90 10.97
N GLY A 69 -0.67 4.69 11.43
CA GLY A 69 -1.28 5.44 12.52
C GLY A 69 -2.24 6.55 12.10
N ALA A 70 -2.38 6.85 10.80
CA ALA A 70 -3.33 7.81 10.26
C ALA A 70 -4.77 7.57 10.76
N LYS A 71 -5.53 8.65 10.97
CA LYS A 71 -6.91 8.59 11.50
C LYS A 71 -7.85 7.78 10.60
N ALA A 72 -7.65 7.86 9.28
CA ALA A 72 -8.35 7.07 8.28
C ALA A 72 -8.19 5.55 8.50
N MET A 73 -7.05 5.14 9.05
CA MET A 73 -6.70 3.75 9.32
C MET A 73 -7.09 3.33 10.75
N THR A 74 -6.95 4.22 11.72
CA THR A 74 -7.08 3.92 13.17
C THR A 74 -8.45 4.16 13.77
N GLY A 75 -9.37 4.84 13.07
CA GLY A 75 -10.70 5.16 13.59
C GLY A 75 -11.43 3.94 14.16
N LYS A 76 -11.90 4.04 15.42
CA LYS A 76 -12.49 2.91 16.18
C LYS A 76 -13.64 2.21 15.46
N MET A 77 -14.46 2.98 14.74
CA MET A 77 -15.63 2.49 13.98
C MET A 77 -15.52 2.76 12.48
N SER A 78 -14.97 3.92 12.11
CA SER A 78 -14.89 4.38 10.72
C SER A 78 -13.55 4.07 10.05
N GLY A 79 -12.56 3.60 10.80
CA GLY A 79 -11.23 3.28 10.26
C GLY A 79 -11.26 2.04 9.36
N ALA A 80 -10.40 2.02 8.35
CA ALA A 80 -10.31 0.91 7.41
C ALA A 80 -10.10 -0.43 8.15
N ILE A 81 -9.28 -0.43 9.20
CA ILE A 81 -8.94 -1.61 9.99
C ILE A 81 -10.15 -2.17 10.73
N ALA A 82 -10.99 -1.30 11.30
CA ALA A 82 -12.20 -1.73 11.99
C ALA A 82 -13.14 -2.47 11.02
N LYS A 83 -13.22 -2.00 9.77
CA LYS A 83 -14.01 -2.63 8.71
C LYS A 83 -13.39 -3.95 8.23
N ILE A 84 -12.07 -4.01 8.04
CA ILE A 84 -11.36 -5.25 7.65
C ILE A 84 -11.59 -6.34 8.70
N ARG A 85 -11.44 -6.01 9.99
CA ARG A 85 -11.71 -6.94 11.10
C ARG A 85 -13.16 -7.46 11.12
N GLY A 86 -14.11 -6.65 10.65
CA GLY A 86 -15.50 -7.08 10.50
C GLY A 86 -15.69 -8.16 9.42
N LYS A 87 -14.86 -8.14 8.37
CA LYS A 87 -14.90 -9.13 7.28
C LYS A 87 -13.99 -10.33 7.47
N ALA A 88 -12.80 -10.14 8.04
CA ALA A 88 -11.83 -11.18 8.33
C ALA A 88 -11.86 -11.50 9.84
N LYS A 89 -12.72 -12.46 10.24
CA LYS A 89 -12.88 -12.83 11.65
C LYS A 89 -11.61 -13.53 12.13
N GLY A 90 -10.84 -12.85 12.99
CA GLY A 90 -9.55 -13.36 13.49
C GLY A 90 -8.35 -12.49 13.10
N CYS A 91 -8.55 -11.47 12.26
CA CYS A 91 -7.49 -10.55 11.86
C CYS A 91 -7.04 -9.66 13.04
N SER A 92 -5.78 -9.80 13.47
CA SER A 92 -5.16 -8.86 14.42
C SER A 92 -4.66 -7.60 13.70
N SER A 93 -4.44 -6.52 14.47
CA SER A 93 -3.80 -5.32 13.92
C SER A 93 -2.62 -4.95 14.77
N VAL A 94 -1.46 -4.89 14.15
CA VAL A 94 -0.22 -4.43 14.78
C VAL A 94 0.03 -2.99 14.31
N HIS A 95 0.54 -2.14 15.19
CA HIS A 95 0.99 -0.81 14.78
C HIS A 95 2.30 -0.96 14.01
N TYR A 96 2.42 -0.37 12.82
CA TYR A 96 3.61 -0.57 12.00
C TYR A 96 4.76 0.29 12.53
N ILE A 97 5.81 -0.34 13.04
CA ILE A 97 7.13 0.26 13.30
C ILE A 97 7.91 0.40 11.97
N LEU A 98 7.26 0.91 10.89
CA LEU A 98 7.87 0.98 9.55
C LEU A 98 8.87 2.12 9.44
N HIS A 99 8.84 3.07 10.39
CA HIS A 99 9.84 4.13 10.45
C HIS A 99 11.26 3.55 10.55
N GLN A 100 11.45 2.34 11.09
CA GLN A 100 12.77 1.71 11.13
C GLN A 100 13.22 1.17 9.76
N HIS A 101 12.34 0.63 8.92
CA HIS A 101 12.75 0.10 7.60
C HIS A 101 13.08 1.20 6.59
N VAL A 102 12.43 2.37 6.65
CA VAL A 102 12.83 3.56 5.87
C VAL A 102 14.25 4.02 6.26
N LEU A 103 14.64 3.85 7.53
CA LEU A 103 16.01 4.10 7.99
C LEU A 103 17.00 3.01 7.52
N THR A 104 16.56 1.75 7.37
CA THR A 104 17.41 0.65 6.86
C THR A 104 17.53 0.59 5.33
N MET A 105 16.61 1.21 4.58
CA MET A 105 16.70 1.38 3.12
C MET A 105 17.88 2.24 2.64
N LYS A 106 18.74 2.74 3.54
CA LYS A 106 20.07 3.23 3.17
C LYS A 106 20.94 2.18 2.46
N LYS A 107 20.56 0.89 2.49
CA LYS A 107 21.24 -0.22 1.79
C LYS A 107 20.40 -0.83 0.65
N ILE A 108 19.98 -0.02 -0.32
CA ILE A 108 19.41 -0.56 -1.57
C ILE A 108 20.52 -1.26 -2.39
N PRO A 109 20.34 -2.53 -2.83
CA PRO A 109 21.30 -3.23 -3.68
C PRO A 109 21.58 -2.48 -5.00
N PRO A 110 22.80 -2.53 -5.56
CA PRO A 110 23.18 -1.77 -6.75
C PRO A 110 22.23 -1.96 -7.94
N PHE A 111 21.79 -3.20 -8.22
CA PHE A 111 20.91 -3.48 -9.35
C PHE A 111 19.54 -2.78 -9.25
N ILE A 112 18.97 -2.68 -8.03
CA ILE A 112 17.70 -1.96 -7.81
C ILE A 112 17.90 -0.45 -8.03
N LYS A 113 19.06 0.09 -7.64
CA LYS A 113 19.37 1.51 -7.91
C LYS A 113 19.46 1.79 -9.41
N GLU A 114 20.07 0.89 -10.17
CA GLU A 114 20.20 1.02 -11.63
C GLU A 114 18.82 0.95 -12.31
N VAL A 115 17.99 -0.03 -11.95
CA VAL A 115 16.62 -0.16 -12.49
C VAL A 115 15.78 1.07 -12.16
N LEU A 116 15.86 1.59 -10.92
CA LEU A 116 15.17 2.81 -10.53
C LEU A 116 15.69 4.03 -11.30
N ALA A 117 17.00 4.15 -11.48
CA ALA A 117 17.60 5.25 -12.24
C ALA A 117 17.15 5.25 -13.71
N GLU A 118 17.12 4.08 -14.36
CA GLU A 118 16.61 3.93 -15.72
C GLU A 118 15.11 4.21 -15.80
N THR A 119 14.33 3.74 -14.84
CA THR A 119 12.89 4.03 -14.78
C THR A 119 12.64 5.54 -14.66
N VAL A 120 13.41 6.25 -13.84
CA VAL A 120 13.32 7.71 -13.71
C VAL A 120 13.72 8.42 -15.00
N LYS A 121 14.76 7.95 -15.71
CA LYS A 121 15.15 8.51 -17.01
C LYS A 121 14.02 8.36 -18.03
N ILE A 122 13.41 7.18 -18.12
CA ILE A 122 12.29 6.91 -19.03
C ILE A 122 11.10 7.83 -18.71
N ILE A 123 10.73 7.95 -17.43
CA ILE A 123 9.63 8.83 -16.99
C ILE A 123 9.94 10.30 -17.34
N ASN A 124 11.16 10.76 -17.09
CA ASN A 124 11.56 12.14 -17.39
C ASN A 124 11.57 12.41 -18.90
N PHE A 125 12.02 11.44 -19.69
CA PHE A 125 11.95 11.51 -21.15
C PHE A 125 10.51 11.61 -21.66
N ILE A 126 9.58 10.82 -21.11
CA ILE A 126 8.17 10.89 -21.48
C ILE A 126 7.56 12.25 -21.09
N LYS A 127 7.92 12.78 -19.91
CA LYS A 127 7.44 14.08 -19.43
C LYS A 127 7.98 15.28 -20.22
N SER A 128 9.18 15.18 -20.79
CA SER A 128 9.79 16.26 -21.57
C SER A 128 9.26 16.34 -23.00
N GLN A 129 8.52 15.33 -23.47
CA GLN A 129 7.85 15.39 -24.76
C GLN A 129 6.63 16.32 -24.68
N PRO A 130 6.42 17.22 -25.66
CA PRO A 130 5.21 18.03 -25.73
C PRO A 130 3.99 17.11 -25.88
N LYS A 131 2.92 17.39 -25.14
CA LYS A 131 1.63 16.75 -25.40
C LYS A 131 1.18 17.21 -26.78
N ASN A 132 1.19 16.32 -27.77
CA ASN A 132 0.60 16.60 -29.06
C ASN A 132 -0.84 17.10 -28.83
N LYS A 133 -1.08 18.36 -29.22
CA LYS A 133 -2.39 19.02 -29.17
C LYS A 133 -3.30 18.45 -30.25
#